data_AF-A0A545SLE9-F1
#
_entry.id   AF-A0A545SLE9-F1
#
_cell.length_a   1.000
_cell.length_b   1.000
_cell.length_c   1.000
_cell.angle_alpha   90.00
_cell.angle_beta   90.00
_cell.angle_gamma   90.00
#
_symmetry.space_group_name_H-M   'P 1'
#
loop_
_entity.id
_entity.type
_entity.pdbx_description
1 polymer ?
#
loop_
_entity_poly.entity_id
_entity_poly.type
_entity_poly.pdbx_seq_one_letter_code
_entity_poly.pdbx_strand_id
1 'polypeptide(L)'
;MVSFPFCGHKAGMELLRHQTKIAFLIGLHLTVYGLFWVVLSPVYLGWQAVILAGLLIWVSVWDFRTFEIPDTASALLLITGLVFTFGAGDLLQAALSAVLWAGVFLAIAVGFSTLRGVDGLGLGDVKLMAGIGAWLGPFAPVYVVLSAALSAIVTLLVVAVMRENKSPISTKTGIAFGPFLCLSAWAVWISSGGIK
;
A
#
# COMPACT_ATOMS: atom_id res chain seq x y z
N MET A 1 10.03 45.70 26.98
CA MET A 1 10.65 44.77 26.00
C MET A 1 10.11 43.39 26.27
N VAL A 2 9.21 42.89 25.43
CA VAL A 2 8.71 41.50 25.51
C VAL A 2 9.12 40.83 24.20
N SER A 3 10.12 39.97 24.27
CA SER A 3 10.59 39.18 23.13
C SER A 3 9.64 38.02 22.88
N PHE A 4 8.93 38.03 21.75
CA PHE A 4 8.17 36.88 21.27
C PHE A 4 9.13 35.79 20.76
N PRO A 5 8.98 34.52 21.17
CA PRO A 5 9.88 33.47 20.70
C PRO A 5 9.54 33.07 19.27
N PHE A 6 10.60 32.94 18.46
CA PHE A 6 10.69 32.38 17.12
C PHE A 6 10.19 30.90 17.06
N CYS A 7 8.90 30.64 17.32
CA CYS A 7 8.34 29.27 17.35
C CYS A 7 7.77 28.82 15.99
N GLY A 8 7.29 29.76 15.16
CA GLY A 8 6.69 29.44 13.86
C GLY A 8 7.66 28.95 12.78
N HIS A 9 8.93 29.41 12.80
CA HIS A 9 9.90 29.07 11.76
C HIS A 9 10.43 27.63 11.87
N LYS A 10 10.60 27.10 13.09
CA LYS A 10 11.05 25.71 13.31
C LYS A 10 9.96 24.68 12.99
N ALA A 11 8.71 24.95 13.39
CA ALA A 11 7.56 24.12 13.03
C ALA A 11 7.31 24.11 11.52
N GLY A 12 7.44 25.26 10.85
CA GLY A 12 7.37 25.36 9.38
C GLY A 12 8.49 24.59 8.68
N MET A 13 9.73 24.65 9.18
CA MET A 13 10.86 23.86 8.63
C MET A 13 10.74 22.36 8.89
N GLU A 14 10.19 21.93 10.03
CA GLU A 14 9.91 20.51 10.28
C GLU A 14 8.79 19.99 9.37
N LEU A 15 7.73 20.78 9.16
CA LEU A 15 6.67 20.45 8.19
C LEU A 15 7.23 20.39 6.77
N LEU A 16 8.05 21.37 6.34
CA LEU A 16 8.69 21.35 5.02
C LEU A 16 9.66 20.17 4.86
N ARG A 17 10.40 19.80 5.93
CA ARG A 17 11.29 18.62 5.97
C ARG A 17 10.51 17.30 5.95
N HIS A 18 9.34 17.26 6.56
CA HIS A 18 8.44 16.11 6.51
C HIS A 18 7.79 15.96 5.13
N GLN A 19 7.36 17.07 4.53
CA GLN A 19 6.79 17.13 3.18
C GLN A 19 7.82 16.76 2.11
N THR A 20 9.09 17.18 2.23
CA THR A 20 10.17 16.79 1.30
C THR A 20 10.56 15.32 1.43
N LYS A 21 10.56 14.75 2.65
CA LYS A 21 10.77 13.31 2.85
C LYS A 21 9.63 12.47 2.26
N ILE A 22 8.37 12.89 2.46
CA ILE A 22 7.21 12.25 1.84
C ILE A 22 7.31 12.37 0.31
N ALA A 23 7.61 13.56 -0.23
CA ALA A 23 7.74 13.76 -1.67
C ALA A 23 8.88 12.92 -2.27
N PHE A 24 9.99 12.73 -1.56
CA PHE A 24 11.07 11.84 -1.97
C PHE A 24 10.67 10.37 -1.92
N LEU A 25 9.95 9.92 -0.90
CA LEU A 25 9.43 8.55 -0.79
C LEU A 25 8.37 8.24 -1.86
N ILE A 26 7.49 9.20 -2.15
CA ILE A 26 6.53 9.15 -3.25
C ILE A 26 7.28 9.13 -4.57
N GLY A 27 8.27 10.01 -4.77
CA GLY A 27 9.12 10.03 -5.96
C GLY A 27 9.84 8.70 -6.18
N LEU A 28 10.40 8.12 -5.11
CA LEU A 28 11.05 6.81 -5.14
C LEU A 28 10.04 5.71 -5.51
N HIS A 29 8.87 5.68 -4.88
CA HIS A 29 7.80 4.75 -5.25
C HIS A 29 7.44 4.92 -6.73
N LEU A 30 7.16 6.13 -7.19
CA LEU A 30 6.83 6.42 -8.59
C LEU A 30 7.94 5.98 -9.56
N THR A 31 9.22 6.18 -9.20
CA THR A 31 10.34 5.69 -10.01
C THR A 31 10.43 4.17 -10.02
N VAL A 32 10.10 3.48 -8.92
CA VAL A 32 10.06 2.01 -8.87
C VAL A 32 8.89 1.50 -9.71
N TYR A 33 7.71 2.09 -9.58
CA TYR A 33 6.54 1.79 -10.41
C TYR A 33 6.85 1.98 -11.91
N GLY A 34 7.49 3.09 -12.27
CA GLY A 34 7.90 3.40 -13.65
C GLY A 34 9.02 2.52 -14.18
N LEU A 35 10.00 2.17 -13.34
CA LEU A 35 11.07 1.24 -13.72
C LEU A 35 10.52 -0.17 -13.93
N PHE A 36 9.63 -0.64 -13.03
CA PHE A 36 8.96 -1.92 -13.18
C PHE A 36 8.12 -1.98 -14.47
N TRP A 37 7.42 -0.88 -14.78
CA TRP A 37 6.65 -0.72 -16.01
C TRP A 37 7.51 -0.80 -17.28
N VAL A 38 8.66 -0.11 -17.31
CA VAL A 38 9.55 -0.04 -18.48
C VAL A 38 10.35 -1.34 -18.66
N VAL A 39 10.78 -1.97 -17.58
CA VAL A 39 11.67 -3.15 -17.65
C VAL A 39 10.89 -4.45 -17.89
N LEU A 40 9.64 -4.56 -17.42
CA LEU A 40 8.88 -5.82 -17.44
C LEU A 40 7.69 -5.83 -18.42
N SER A 41 7.33 -4.71 -19.06
CA SER A 41 6.14 -4.62 -19.92
C SER A 41 6.38 -3.94 -21.28
N PRO A 42 6.99 -4.62 -22.26
CA PRO A 42 6.72 -4.28 -23.65
C PRO A 42 5.28 -4.66 -24.09
N VAL A 43 4.52 -5.40 -23.27
CA VAL A 43 3.39 -6.22 -23.75
C VAL A 43 2.00 -5.77 -23.26
N TYR A 44 1.85 -5.05 -22.14
CA TYR A 44 0.51 -4.76 -21.58
C TYR A 44 0.30 -3.29 -21.16
N LEU A 45 0.31 -2.40 -22.15
CA LEU A 45 -0.14 -1.00 -22.04
C LEU A 45 -1.67 -0.90 -22.24
N GLY A 46 -2.44 -1.63 -21.42
CA GLY A 46 -3.90 -1.58 -21.44
C GLY A 46 -4.46 -0.46 -20.55
N TRP A 47 -5.65 0.05 -20.88
CA TRP A 47 -6.38 1.02 -20.07
C TRP A 47 -6.67 0.50 -18.63
N GLN A 48 -6.75 -0.82 -18.44
CA GLN A 48 -6.85 -1.48 -17.12
C GLN A 48 -5.69 -1.13 -16.20
N ALA A 49 -4.48 -1.12 -16.76
CA ALA A 49 -3.26 -0.89 -16.01
C ALA A 49 -3.14 0.57 -15.53
N VAL A 50 -3.64 1.52 -16.33
CA VAL A 50 -3.74 2.93 -15.94
C VAL A 50 -4.70 3.10 -14.77
N ILE A 51 -5.85 2.43 -14.81
CA ILE A 51 -6.85 2.46 -13.73
C ILE A 51 -6.26 1.84 -12.45
N LEU A 52 -5.66 0.65 -12.55
CA LEU A 52 -5.07 -0.03 -11.40
C LEU A 52 -3.93 0.78 -10.79
N ALA A 53 -2.97 1.26 -11.59
CA ALA A 53 -1.88 2.11 -11.09
C ALA A 53 -2.41 3.39 -10.43
N GLY A 54 -3.38 4.06 -11.06
CA GLY A 54 -3.97 5.28 -10.52
C GLY A 54 -4.60 5.07 -9.14
N LEU A 55 -5.37 3.98 -8.98
CA LEU A 55 -5.99 3.62 -7.70
C LEU A 55 -4.94 3.25 -6.64
N LEU A 56 -3.94 2.43 -6.99
CA LEU A 56 -2.87 2.01 -6.07
C LEU A 56 -2.00 3.20 -5.62
N ILE A 57 -1.69 4.12 -6.54
CA ILE A 57 -0.97 5.36 -6.20
C ILE A 57 -1.83 6.23 -5.29
N TRP A 58 -3.13 6.38 -5.57
CA TRP A 58 -4.03 7.17 -4.73
C TRP A 58 -4.08 6.61 -3.30
N VAL A 59 -4.27 5.30 -3.15
CA VAL A 59 -4.23 4.63 -1.83
C VAL A 59 -2.88 4.85 -1.15
N SER A 60 -1.77 4.62 -1.85
CA SER A 60 -0.43 4.77 -1.28
C SER A 60 -0.16 6.18 -0.76
N VAL A 61 -0.50 7.20 -1.56
CA VAL A 61 -0.29 8.61 -1.19
C VAL A 61 -1.17 9.01 -0.01
N TRP A 62 -2.40 8.48 0.06
CA TRP A 62 -3.31 8.78 1.16
C TRP A 62 -2.89 8.08 2.46
N ASP A 63 -2.50 6.81 2.39
CA ASP A 63 -2.03 6.04 3.54
C ASP A 63 -0.75 6.64 4.13
N PHE A 64 0.20 7.11 3.29
CA PHE A 64 1.39 7.82 3.76
C PHE A 64 1.08 9.14 4.51
N ARG A 65 -0.04 9.79 4.19
CA ARG A 65 -0.40 11.10 4.78
C ARG A 65 -1.22 10.95 6.05
N THR A 66 -2.10 9.97 6.09
CA THR A 66 -3.17 9.89 7.09
C THR A 66 -3.17 8.60 7.89
N PHE A 67 -2.36 7.59 7.51
CA PHE A 67 -2.41 6.23 8.08
C PHE A 67 -3.82 5.62 8.04
N GLU A 68 -4.62 6.05 7.09
CA GLU A 68 -5.97 5.57 6.84
C GLU A 68 -6.09 5.27 5.35
N ILE A 69 -6.82 4.20 5.01
CA ILE A 69 -7.08 3.86 3.61
C ILE A 69 -8.51 4.32 3.29
N PRO A 70 -8.71 5.20 2.29
CA PRO A 70 -10.03 5.76 2.03
C PRO A 70 -10.95 4.68 1.45
N ASP A 71 -12.11 4.52 2.09
CA ASP A 71 -13.12 3.52 1.72
C ASP A 71 -13.53 3.62 0.25
N THR A 72 -13.57 4.83 -0.30
CA THR A 72 -13.87 5.08 -1.71
C THR A 72 -12.84 4.45 -2.63
N ALA A 73 -11.54 4.53 -2.30
CA ALA A 73 -10.50 3.97 -3.15
C ALA A 73 -10.49 2.44 -3.10
N SER A 74 -10.67 1.84 -1.92
CA SER A 74 -10.80 0.38 -1.78
C SER A 74 -12.05 -0.15 -2.49
N ALA A 75 -13.18 0.56 -2.38
CA ALA A 75 -14.41 0.20 -3.09
C ALA A 75 -14.24 0.30 -4.61
N LEU A 76 -13.61 1.36 -5.11
CA LEU A 76 -13.31 1.50 -6.54
C LEU A 76 -12.37 0.39 -7.04
N LEU A 77 -11.36 0.02 -6.23
CA LEU A 77 -10.46 -1.08 -6.56
C LEU A 77 -11.21 -2.42 -6.67
N LEU A 78 -12.10 -2.71 -5.71
CA LEU A 78 -12.94 -3.90 -5.73
C LEU A 78 -13.87 -3.91 -6.96
N ILE A 79 -14.62 -2.82 -7.17
CA ILE A 79 -15.59 -2.72 -8.26
C ILE A 79 -14.89 -2.87 -9.61
N THR A 80 -13.78 -2.17 -9.83
CA THR A 80 -13.04 -2.26 -11.10
C THR A 80 -12.49 -3.66 -11.34
N GLY A 81 -11.99 -4.34 -10.31
CA GLY A 81 -11.53 -5.73 -10.41
C GLY A 81 -12.65 -6.68 -10.80
N LEU A 82 -13.83 -6.56 -10.18
CA LEU A 82 -15.01 -7.34 -10.52
C LEU A 82 -15.53 -7.06 -11.93
N VAL A 83 -15.52 -5.79 -12.36
CA VAL A 83 -15.97 -5.41 -13.71
C VAL A 83 -15.06 -6.00 -14.79
N PHE A 84 -13.74 -5.96 -14.59
CA PHE A 84 -12.81 -6.50 -15.58
C PHE A 84 -12.79 -8.02 -15.63
N THR A 85 -12.92 -8.68 -14.48
CA THR A 85 -13.06 -10.15 -14.43
C THR A 85 -14.44 -10.63 -14.91
N PHE A 86 -15.49 -9.83 -14.77
CA PHE A 86 -16.79 -10.10 -15.38
C PHE A 86 -16.69 -10.14 -16.91
N GLY A 87 -15.97 -9.19 -17.51
CA GLY A 87 -15.72 -9.19 -18.96
C GLY A 87 -14.95 -10.42 -19.45
N ALA A 88 -14.15 -11.04 -18.58
CA ALA A 88 -13.39 -12.26 -18.86
C ALA A 88 -14.16 -13.57 -18.55
N GLY A 89 -15.32 -13.50 -17.90
CA GLY A 89 -16.15 -14.67 -17.55
C GLY A 89 -15.88 -15.27 -16.16
N ASP A 90 -14.98 -14.70 -15.36
CA ASP A 90 -14.51 -15.26 -14.09
C ASP A 90 -15.01 -14.50 -12.85
N LEU A 91 -16.19 -13.86 -12.94
CA LEU A 91 -16.74 -13.04 -11.84
C LEU A 91 -16.85 -13.78 -10.50
N LEU A 92 -17.30 -15.04 -10.53
CA LEU A 92 -17.42 -15.85 -9.31
C LEU A 92 -16.07 -16.04 -8.63
N GLN A 93 -15.02 -16.33 -9.41
CA GLN A 93 -13.67 -16.50 -8.89
C GLN A 93 -13.12 -15.19 -8.32
N ALA A 94 -13.36 -14.05 -8.98
CA ALA A 94 -12.95 -12.75 -8.48
C ALA A 94 -13.65 -12.40 -7.15
N ALA A 95 -14.96 -12.64 -7.05
CA ALA A 95 -15.72 -12.42 -5.83
C ALA A 95 -15.26 -13.34 -4.69
N LEU A 96 -15.04 -14.63 -4.95
CA LEU A 96 -14.51 -15.57 -3.96
C LEU A 96 -13.10 -15.19 -3.51
N SER A 97 -12.27 -14.72 -4.43
CA SER A 97 -10.92 -14.24 -4.12
C SER A 97 -10.96 -13.01 -3.23
N ALA A 98 -11.82 -12.03 -3.52
CA ALA A 98 -11.99 -10.85 -2.68
C ALA A 98 -12.43 -11.21 -1.26
N VAL A 99 -13.42 -12.10 -1.13
CA VAL A 99 -13.91 -12.58 0.18
C VAL A 99 -12.83 -13.35 0.93
N LEU A 100 -12.10 -14.23 0.23
CA LEU A 100 -11.01 -15.01 0.82
C LEU A 100 -9.93 -14.09 1.40
N TRP A 101 -9.46 -13.13 0.62
CA TRP A 101 -8.38 -12.23 1.05
C TRP A 101 -8.81 -11.24 2.12
N ALA A 102 -10.06 -10.75 2.07
CA ALA A 102 -10.66 -9.99 3.16
C ALA A 102 -10.73 -10.85 4.44
N GLY A 103 -11.18 -12.09 4.34
CA GLY A 103 -11.29 -13.01 5.48
C GLY A 103 -9.95 -13.34 6.11
N VAL A 104 -8.92 -13.59 5.30
CA VAL A 104 -7.55 -13.85 5.77
C VAL A 104 -6.99 -12.65 6.54
N PHE A 105 -7.08 -11.44 5.98
CA PHE A 105 -6.58 -10.23 6.65
C PHE A 105 -7.38 -9.89 7.89
N LEU A 106 -8.70 -10.08 7.87
CA LEU A 106 -9.55 -9.89 9.05
C LEU A 106 -9.19 -10.88 10.17
N ALA A 107 -8.96 -12.15 9.83
CA ALA A 107 -8.55 -13.17 10.80
C ALA A 107 -7.19 -12.84 11.43
N ILE A 108 -6.24 -12.33 10.64
CA ILE A 108 -4.95 -11.86 11.14
C ILE A 108 -5.14 -10.65 12.06
N ALA A 109 -5.95 -9.66 11.66
CA ALA A 109 -6.20 -8.46 12.45
C ALA A 109 -6.84 -8.80 13.81
N VAL A 110 -7.90 -9.60 13.80
CA VAL A 110 -8.61 -10.02 15.03
C VAL A 110 -7.74 -10.93 15.89
N GLY A 111 -7.04 -11.89 15.28
CA GLY A 111 -6.16 -12.81 15.99
C GLY A 111 -5.00 -12.08 16.67
N PHE A 112 -4.39 -11.11 15.98
CA PHE A 112 -3.32 -10.30 16.56
C PHE A 112 -3.84 -9.39 17.68
N SER A 113 -4.97 -8.71 17.47
CA SER A 113 -5.59 -7.83 18.48
C SER A 113 -5.97 -8.62 19.75
N THR A 114 -6.52 -9.82 19.60
CA THR A 114 -6.89 -10.69 20.73
C THR A 114 -5.68 -11.19 21.50
N LEU A 115 -4.58 -11.55 20.83
CA LEU A 115 -3.38 -12.10 21.47
C LEU A 115 -2.49 -11.03 22.13
N ARG A 116 -2.39 -9.85 21.51
CA ARG A 116 -1.46 -8.78 21.94
C ARG A 116 -2.16 -7.63 22.67
N GLY A 117 -3.49 -7.57 22.65
CA GLY A 117 -4.27 -6.46 23.22
C GLY A 117 -4.02 -5.12 22.54
N VAL A 118 -3.44 -5.13 21.33
CA VAL A 118 -3.09 -3.94 20.55
C VAL A 118 -3.50 -4.20 19.10
N ASP A 119 -4.14 -3.22 18.48
CA ASP A 119 -4.49 -3.27 17.07
C ASP A 119 -3.22 -3.24 16.21
N GLY A 120 -2.89 -4.39 15.61
CA GLY A 120 -1.67 -4.55 14.81
C GLY A 120 -1.86 -4.29 13.33
N LEU A 121 -2.99 -4.72 12.75
CA LEU A 121 -3.29 -4.60 11.33
C LEU A 121 -4.53 -3.73 11.14
N GLY A 122 -4.45 -2.73 10.27
CA GLY A 122 -5.54 -1.79 10.05
C GLY A 122 -6.70 -2.44 9.27
N LEU A 123 -7.94 -2.10 9.63
CA LEU A 123 -9.12 -2.52 8.85
C LEU A 123 -9.07 -1.98 7.40
N GLY A 124 -8.31 -0.92 7.14
CA GLY A 124 -8.03 -0.43 5.79
C GLY A 124 -7.31 -1.47 4.92
N ASP A 125 -6.33 -2.19 5.48
CA ASP A 125 -5.55 -3.21 4.75
C ASP A 125 -6.45 -4.39 4.33
N VAL A 126 -7.45 -4.73 5.16
CA VAL A 126 -8.46 -5.75 4.84
C VAL A 126 -9.24 -5.37 3.58
N LYS A 127 -9.72 -4.12 3.51
CA LYS A 127 -10.48 -3.61 2.35
C LYS A 127 -9.60 -3.51 1.11
N LEU A 128 -8.35 -3.10 1.26
CA LEU A 128 -7.37 -3.05 0.18
C LEU A 128 -7.12 -4.46 -0.40
N MET A 129 -6.92 -5.45 0.46
CA MET A 129 -6.69 -6.83 0.04
C MET A 129 -7.91 -7.48 -0.61
N ALA A 130 -9.12 -7.09 -0.23
CA ALA A 130 -10.33 -7.49 -0.95
C ALA A 130 -10.29 -7.03 -2.42
N GLY A 131 -9.93 -5.76 -2.64
CA GLY A 131 -9.79 -5.20 -3.99
C GLY A 131 -8.65 -5.85 -4.78
N ILE A 132 -7.48 -6.02 -4.17
CA ILE A 132 -6.32 -6.72 -4.77
C ILE A 132 -6.72 -8.15 -5.16
N GLY A 133 -7.43 -8.87 -4.29
CA GLY A 133 -7.93 -10.22 -4.57
C GLY A 133 -8.87 -10.29 -5.76
N ALA A 134 -9.72 -9.28 -5.97
CA ALA A 134 -10.59 -9.21 -7.15
C ALA A 134 -9.81 -9.05 -8.47
N TRP A 135 -8.69 -8.31 -8.45
CA TRP A 135 -7.86 -8.07 -9.64
C TRP A 135 -6.91 -9.21 -9.98
N LEU A 136 -6.34 -9.86 -8.96
CA LEU A 136 -5.26 -10.84 -9.08
C LEU A 136 -5.74 -12.29 -8.93
N GLY A 137 -7.00 -12.49 -8.51
CA GLY A 137 -7.54 -13.81 -8.24
C GLY A 137 -7.03 -14.40 -6.90
N PRO A 138 -7.18 -15.73 -6.71
CA PRO A 138 -7.03 -16.31 -5.38
C PRO A 138 -5.56 -16.54 -4.99
N PHE A 139 -4.70 -16.87 -5.95
CA PHE A 139 -3.32 -17.30 -5.65
C PHE A 139 -2.29 -16.16 -5.71
N ALA A 140 -2.43 -15.25 -6.66
CA ALA A 140 -1.42 -14.21 -6.87
C ALA A 140 -1.25 -13.23 -5.68
N PRO A 141 -2.28 -12.89 -4.87
CA PRO A 141 -2.08 -12.02 -3.71
C PRO A 141 -1.21 -12.64 -2.61
N VAL A 142 -0.93 -13.96 -2.62
CA VAL A 142 0.11 -14.56 -1.74
C VAL A 142 1.47 -13.91 -1.98
N TYR A 143 1.86 -13.75 -3.26
CA TYR A 143 3.11 -13.10 -3.63
C TYR A 143 3.11 -11.61 -3.28
N VAL A 144 1.94 -10.97 -3.32
CA VAL A 144 1.77 -9.57 -2.91
C VAL A 144 2.10 -9.41 -1.43
N VAL A 145 1.52 -10.24 -0.57
CA VAL A 145 1.75 -10.19 0.87
C VAL A 145 3.21 -10.48 1.21
N LEU A 146 3.80 -11.52 0.60
CA LEU A 146 5.20 -11.88 0.84
C LEU A 146 6.18 -10.78 0.42
N SER A 147 6.00 -10.23 -0.77
CA SER A 147 6.85 -9.13 -1.25
C SER A 147 6.67 -7.87 -0.41
N ALA A 148 5.44 -7.51 -0.04
CA ALA A 148 5.14 -6.35 0.80
C ALA A 148 5.80 -6.49 2.19
N ALA A 149 5.69 -7.66 2.80
CA ALA A 149 6.33 -7.96 4.08
C ALA A 149 7.86 -7.87 4.00
N LEU A 150 8.47 -8.46 2.97
CA LEU A 150 9.92 -8.38 2.75
C LEU A 150 10.38 -6.94 2.52
N SER A 151 9.69 -6.18 1.67
CA SER A 151 10.00 -4.77 1.41
C SER A 151 9.87 -3.90 2.66
N ALA A 152 8.86 -4.14 3.49
CA ALA A 152 8.67 -3.45 4.76
C ALA A 152 9.81 -3.77 5.75
N ILE A 153 10.20 -5.04 5.87
CA ILE A 153 11.32 -5.48 6.73
C ILE A 153 12.64 -4.85 6.26
N VAL A 154 12.95 -4.91 4.97
CA VAL A 154 14.18 -4.31 4.41
C VAL A 154 14.20 -2.81 4.68
N THR A 155 13.08 -2.11 4.45
CA THR A 155 12.98 -0.66 4.73
C THR A 155 13.22 -0.35 6.20
N LEU A 156 12.61 -1.14 7.11
CA LEU A 156 12.84 -1.05 8.55
C LEU A 156 14.31 -1.24 8.93
N LEU A 157 14.97 -2.25 8.38
CA LEU A 157 16.39 -2.54 8.63
C LEU A 157 17.30 -1.41 8.12
N VAL A 158 17.07 -0.90 6.91
CA VAL A 158 17.83 0.22 6.34
C VAL A 158 17.67 1.47 7.20
N VAL A 159 16.44 1.81 7.59
CA VAL A 159 16.17 2.94 8.48
C VAL A 159 16.83 2.75 9.85
N ALA A 160 16.86 1.52 10.38
CA ALA A 160 17.52 1.21 11.65
C ALA A 160 19.04 1.40 11.57
N VAL A 161 19.68 0.98 10.47
CA VAL A 161 21.12 1.12 10.25
C VAL A 161 21.53 2.57 9.97
N MET A 162 20.71 3.33 9.23
CA MET A 162 21.01 4.73 8.87
C MET A 162 20.75 5.73 10.01
N ARG A 163 20.06 5.34 11.08
CA ARG A 163 19.83 6.21 12.25
C ARG A 163 21.04 6.18 13.19
N GLU A 164 21.95 7.13 13.03
CA GLU A 164 23.10 7.35 13.94
C GLU A 164 22.69 7.76 15.37
N ASN A 165 21.47 8.27 15.58
CA ASN A 165 20.98 8.71 16.90
C ASN A 165 19.98 7.72 17.49
N LYS A 166 20.36 7.15 18.65
CA LYS A 166 19.64 6.17 19.49
C LYS A 166 18.32 6.67 20.10
N SER A 167 17.52 7.44 19.37
CA SER A 167 16.13 7.65 19.76
C SER A 167 15.40 6.32 19.53
N PRO A 168 14.76 5.72 20.55
CA PRO A 168 13.96 4.51 20.34
C PRO A 168 12.95 4.80 19.22
N ILE A 169 12.77 3.82 18.33
CA ILE A 169 11.62 3.80 17.41
C ILE A 169 10.41 3.85 18.35
N SER A 170 9.79 5.01 18.46
CA SER A 170 8.58 5.13 19.25
C SER A 170 7.59 4.18 18.61
N THR A 171 7.15 3.18 19.38
CA THR A 171 6.09 2.23 19.00
C THR A 171 4.78 2.94 18.65
N LYS A 172 4.69 4.27 18.83
CA LYS A 172 3.59 5.13 18.41
C LYS A 172 3.67 5.62 16.96
N THR A 173 4.84 5.58 16.32
CA THR A 173 4.95 5.86 14.88
C THR A 173 4.75 4.55 14.13
N GLY A 174 3.49 4.18 13.91
CA GLY A 174 3.13 3.07 13.04
C GLY A 174 3.72 3.28 11.64
N ILE A 175 4.13 2.21 10.97
CA ILE A 175 4.50 2.25 9.56
C ILE A 175 3.25 1.93 8.75
N ALA A 176 2.98 2.78 7.74
CA ALA A 176 1.91 2.59 6.78
C ALA A 176 2.24 1.36 5.91
N PHE A 177 1.48 0.28 6.06
CA PHE A 177 1.70 -0.97 5.32
C PHE A 177 1.08 -0.94 3.91
N GLY A 178 0.07 -0.10 3.71
CA GLY A 178 -0.67 0.04 2.45
C GLY A 178 0.21 0.31 1.23
N PRO A 179 1.19 1.24 1.27
CA PRO A 179 2.09 1.50 0.14
C PRO A 179 2.90 0.29 -0.30
N PHE A 180 3.37 -0.54 0.66
CA PHE A 180 4.10 -1.75 0.34
C PHE A 180 3.17 -2.78 -0.32
N LEU A 181 1.95 -2.94 0.18
CA LEU A 181 0.92 -3.78 -0.46
C LEU A 181 0.60 -3.30 -1.87
N CYS A 182 0.45 -1.98 -2.07
CA CYS A 182 0.14 -1.41 -3.37
C CYS A 182 1.26 -1.64 -4.38
N LEU A 183 2.52 -1.44 -3.98
CA LEU A 183 3.67 -1.62 -4.86
C LEU A 183 3.83 -3.08 -5.26
N SER A 184 3.66 -3.98 -4.29
CA SER A 184 3.65 -5.41 -4.50
C SER A 184 2.50 -5.86 -5.42
N ALA A 185 1.29 -5.34 -5.22
CA ALA A 185 0.13 -5.66 -6.06
C ALA A 185 0.38 -5.27 -7.53
N TRP A 186 0.95 -4.10 -7.74
CA TRP A 186 1.34 -3.65 -9.07
C TRP A 186 2.38 -4.55 -9.72
N ALA A 187 3.44 -4.86 -8.98
CA ALA A 187 4.52 -5.70 -9.47
C ALA A 187 4.02 -7.09 -9.88
N VAL A 188 3.20 -7.71 -9.03
CA VAL A 188 2.64 -9.05 -9.31
C VAL A 188 1.66 -8.99 -10.48
N TRP A 189 0.81 -7.97 -10.58
CA TRP A 189 -0.18 -7.86 -11.67
C TRP A 189 0.48 -7.68 -13.05
N ILE A 190 1.56 -6.89 -13.12
CA ILE A 190 2.36 -6.78 -14.34
C ILE A 190 3.00 -8.12 -14.68
N SER A 191 3.59 -8.79 -13.68
CA SER A 191 4.26 -10.08 -13.88
C SER A 191 3.30 -11.19 -14.30
N SER A 192 2.01 -11.11 -13.92
CA SER A 192 1.01 -12.11 -14.31
C SER A 192 0.44 -11.90 -15.72
N GLY A 193 0.79 -10.78 -16.38
CA GLY A 193 0.30 -10.44 -17.71
C GLY A 193 -1.13 -9.88 -17.73
N GLY A 194 -1.58 -9.29 -16.61
CA GLY A 194 -2.90 -8.69 -16.48
C GLY A 194 -4.06 -9.69 -16.32
N ILE A 195 -5.29 -9.16 -16.33
CA ILE A 195 -6.52 -9.97 -16.42
C ILE A 195 -6.69 -10.38 -17.88
N LYS A 196 -6.71 -11.69 -18.15
CA LYS A 196 -6.84 -12.26 -19.50
C LYS A 196 -8.29 -12.39 -19.93
#